data_AF-A0A1Q5FVH7-F1
#
_entry.id   AF-A0A1Q5FVH7-F1
#
_cell.length_a   1.000
_cell.length_b   1.000
_cell.length_c   1.000
_cell.angle_alpha   90.00
_cell.angle_beta   90.00
_cell.angle_gamma   90.00
#
_symmetry.space_group_name_H-M   'P 1'
#
loop_
_entity.id
_entity.type
_entity.pdbx_description
1 polymer ?
#
loop_
_entity_poly.entity_id
_entity_poly.type
_entity_poly.pdbx_seq_one_letter_code
_entity_poly.pdbx_strand_id
1 'polypeptide(L)'
;MPYDLGATVRLTAECQDPGGALTTADTATVTVTLPGGATAAPVAEETAPGTGRYLADYVSSVPGRHTVRWVFTGPADAYTDSFDVRPLAPPTILSLADAKRHLKLPLGRSDRDDEIRGWTESITRGIEGMCGPVVVRTVEERHDARRARSIALHHTPALELTSVTSVWPGGTGYAVDDLDLDPDTGLVRRLDGGTLTGLLQFVYTAGRPIVSANITAAARIIVQHLWRTTQAPGRPQLGTGDFDVTEPIAGFGYAIPNRALQLLEPDRLPPGVG
;
A
#
# COMPACT_ATOMS: atom_id res chain seq x y z
N MET A 1 7.11 -10.45 6.45
CA MET A 1 6.13 -9.48 6.99
C MET A 1 6.79 -8.11 6.97
N PRO A 2 6.09 -7.05 6.61
CA PRO A 2 6.69 -5.72 6.54
C PRO A 2 6.87 -5.13 7.95
N TYR A 3 7.96 -4.39 8.14
CA TYR A 3 8.26 -3.70 9.39
C TYR A 3 7.54 -2.35 9.46
N ASP A 4 7.30 -1.82 10.66
CA ASP A 4 6.81 -0.45 10.81
C ASP A 4 7.95 0.57 10.68
N LEU A 5 7.65 1.73 10.10
CA LEU A 5 8.61 2.82 10.00
C LEU A 5 9.14 3.23 11.38
N GLY A 6 10.47 3.32 11.52
CA GLY A 6 11.13 3.57 12.79
C GLY A 6 11.43 2.30 13.60
N ALA A 7 10.93 1.13 13.20
CA ALA A 7 11.27 -0.13 13.83
C ALA A 7 12.70 -0.57 13.47
N THR A 8 13.30 -1.34 14.37
CA THR A 8 14.58 -2.02 14.13
C THR A 8 14.33 -3.32 13.35
N VAL A 9 15.00 -3.43 12.21
CA VAL A 9 15.03 -4.61 11.35
C VAL A 9 16.28 -5.41 11.70
N ARG A 10 16.10 -6.60 12.28
CA ARG A 10 17.19 -7.55 12.53
C ARG A 10 17.47 -8.32 11.25
N LEU A 11 18.56 -7.97 10.59
CA LEU A 11 19.08 -8.69 9.43
C LEU A 11 19.94 -9.85 9.93
N THR A 12 19.80 -11.02 9.33
CA THR A 12 20.55 -12.22 9.72
C THR A 12 21.15 -12.88 8.49
N ALA A 13 22.35 -13.41 8.63
CA ALA A 13 23.12 -13.98 7.55
C ALA A 13 23.95 -15.18 7.99
N GLU A 14 24.23 -16.08 7.08
CA GLU A 14 25.13 -17.21 7.31
C GLU A 14 26.29 -17.10 6.31
N CYS A 15 27.51 -17.35 6.77
CA CYS A 15 28.71 -17.44 5.94
C CYS A 15 29.12 -18.91 5.84
N GLN A 16 29.19 -19.41 4.61
CA GLN A 16 29.58 -20.78 4.33
C GLN A 16 30.94 -20.85 3.63
N ASP A 17 31.72 -21.87 3.96
CA ASP A 17 32.90 -22.23 3.18
C ASP A 17 32.50 -22.86 1.84
N PRO A 18 33.44 -23.07 0.89
CA PRO A 18 33.13 -23.74 -0.38
C PRO A 18 32.61 -25.19 -0.24
N GLY A 19 32.73 -25.80 0.94
CA GLY A 19 32.18 -27.11 1.27
C GLY A 19 30.75 -27.05 1.85
N GLY A 20 30.19 -25.85 2.04
CA GLY A 20 28.86 -25.62 2.61
C GLY A 20 28.82 -25.64 4.14
N ALA A 21 29.97 -25.68 4.82
CA ALA A 21 30.02 -25.62 6.29
C ALA A 21 30.01 -24.18 6.77
N LEU A 22 29.27 -23.91 7.85
CA LEU A 22 29.27 -22.60 8.50
C LEU A 22 30.65 -22.31 9.09
N THR A 23 31.20 -21.13 8.79
CA THR A 23 32.51 -20.70 9.28
C THR A 23 32.54 -19.20 9.52
N THR A 24 33.42 -18.76 10.42
CA THR A 24 33.66 -17.33 10.65
C THR A 24 34.35 -16.73 9.41
N ALA A 25 33.90 -15.53 9.03
CA ALA A 25 34.46 -14.73 7.96
C ALA A 25 35.51 -13.77 8.53
N ASP A 26 36.55 -13.45 7.76
CA ASP A 26 37.48 -12.37 8.09
C ASP A 26 36.78 -11.02 8.12
N THR A 27 35.87 -10.79 7.17
CA THR A 27 35.00 -9.61 7.15
C THR A 27 33.59 -9.97 6.74
N ALA A 28 32.61 -9.32 7.37
CA ALA A 28 31.21 -9.36 7.00
C ALA A 28 30.73 -7.94 6.76
N THR A 29 30.18 -7.68 5.57
CA THR A 29 29.62 -6.38 5.22
C THR A 29 28.18 -6.56 4.78
N VAL A 30 27.32 -5.67 5.27
CA VAL A 30 25.91 -5.60 4.88
C VAL A 30 25.61 -4.22 4.34
N THR A 31 24.99 -4.17 3.18
CA THR A 31 24.51 -2.93 2.56
C THR A 31 23.01 -3.01 2.40
N VAL A 32 22.29 -2.04 2.96
CA VAL A 32 20.86 -1.85 2.79
C VAL A 32 20.66 -0.74 1.75
N THR A 33 20.02 -1.06 0.63
CA THR A 33 19.59 -0.08 -0.37
C THR A 33 18.15 0.33 -0.07
N LEU A 34 17.94 1.62 0.12
CA LEU A 34 16.64 2.22 0.38
C LEU A 34 15.84 2.35 -0.93
N PRO A 35 14.50 2.50 -0.87
CA PRO A 35 13.64 2.66 -2.04
C PRO A 35 14.03 3.80 -3.00
N GLY A 36 14.69 4.84 -2.48
CA GLY A 36 15.20 5.98 -3.27
C GLY A 36 16.62 5.79 -3.83
N GLY A 37 17.21 4.60 -3.69
CA GLY A 37 18.57 4.28 -4.16
C GLY A 37 19.71 4.67 -3.22
N ALA A 38 19.43 5.44 -2.17
CA ALA A 38 20.40 5.71 -1.09
C ALA A 38 20.78 4.40 -0.38
N THR A 39 21.97 4.34 0.20
CA THR A 39 22.46 3.15 0.91
C THR A 39 22.79 3.43 2.38
N ALA A 40 22.66 2.39 3.20
CA ALA A 40 23.10 2.35 4.59
C ALA A 40 23.93 1.08 4.83
N ALA A 41 24.93 1.17 5.71
CA ALA A 41 25.80 0.05 6.07
C ALA A 41 25.74 -0.20 7.58
N PRO A 42 24.70 -0.89 8.09
CA PRO A 42 24.64 -1.23 9.50
C PRO A 42 25.79 -2.15 9.88
N VAL A 43 26.22 -2.11 11.14
CA VAL A 43 27.34 -2.93 11.62
C VAL A 43 26.90 -4.39 11.63
N ALA A 44 27.68 -5.25 10.95
CA ALA A 44 27.51 -6.69 10.97
C ALA A 44 28.40 -7.31 12.03
N GLU A 45 27.81 -8.14 12.90
CA GLU A 45 28.51 -8.83 13.98
C GLU A 45 28.18 -10.32 13.94
N GLU A 46 29.17 -11.17 14.26
CA GLU A 46 28.92 -12.59 14.44
C GLU A 46 28.14 -12.82 15.74
N THR A 47 27.05 -13.58 15.67
CA THR A 47 26.15 -13.84 16.79
C THR A 47 26.84 -14.52 17.98
N ALA A 48 27.82 -15.37 17.68
CA ALA A 48 28.82 -15.87 18.61
C ALA A 48 30.06 -16.31 17.82
N PRO A 49 31.28 -16.18 18.39
CA PRO A 49 32.50 -16.58 17.70
C PRO A 49 32.47 -18.02 17.21
N GLY A 50 32.83 -18.25 15.94
CA GLY A 50 32.95 -19.60 15.36
C GLY A 50 31.63 -20.22 14.89
N THR A 51 30.54 -19.45 14.84
CA THR A 51 29.22 -19.96 14.41
C THR A 51 28.95 -19.78 12.92
N GLY A 52 29.66 -18.86 12.26
CA GLY A 52 29.39 -18.45 10.89
C GLY A 52 28.04 -17.75 10.71
N ARG A 53 27.41 -17.28 11.80
CA ARG A 53 26.11 -16.63 11.80
C ARG A 53 26.25 -15.18 12.19
N TYR A 54 25.75 -14.29 11.35
CA TYR A 54 25.88 -12.84 11.49
C TYR A 54 24.52 -12.19 11.68
N LEU A 55 24.53 -11.07 12.40
CA LEU A 55 23.39 -10.18 12.52
C LEU A 55 23.80 -8.73 12.28
N ALA A 56 22.84 -7.92 11.83
CA ALA A 56 22.96 -6.47 11.78
C ALA A 56 21.61 -5.83 12.09
N ASP A 57 21.62 -4.78 12.91
CA ASP A 57 20.41 -4.01 13.23
C ASP A 57 20.33 -2.77 12.36
N TYR A 58 19.22 -2.63 11.65
CA TYR A 58 18.92 -1.45 10.83
C TYR A 58 17.64 -0.77 11.33
N VAL A 59 17.74 0.50 11.73
CA VAL A 59 16.55 1.30 12.07
C VAL A 59 15.97 1.90 10.80
N SER A 60 14.73 1.52 10.47
CA SER A 60 14.07 1.98 9.25
C SER A 60 13.72 3.48 9.30
N SER A 61 14.09 4.22 8.25
CA SER A 61 13.92 5.68 8.17
C SER A 61 12.99 6.15 7.04
N VAL A 62 12.77 5.30 6.04
CA VAL A 62 11.91 5.58 4.88
C VAL A 62 10.98 4.39 4.64
N PRO A 63 9.69 4.60 4.31
CA PRO A 63 8.81 3.49 3.95
C PRO A 63 9.08 2.96 2.54
N GLY A 64 8.75 1.69 2.30
CA GLY A 64 8.89 1.02 1.02
C GLY A 64 9.84 -0.17 1.06
N ARG A 65 10.14 -0.70 -0.14
CA ARG A 65 10.97 -1.89 -0.30
C ARG A 65 12.46 -1.59 -0.21
N HIS A 66 13.12 -2.25 0.72
CA HIS A 66 14.57 -2.23 0.88
C HIS A 66 15.17 -3.51 0.30
N THR A 67 16.36 -3.41 -0.28
CA THR A 67 17.15 -4.58 -0.66
C THR A 67 18.40 -4.64 0.20
N VAL A 68 18.79 -5.85 0.57
CA VAL A 68 19.91 -6.12 1.48
C VAL A 68 20.92 -6.94 0.73
N ARG A 69 22.19 -6.54 0.79
CA ARG A 69 23.30 -7.27 0.19
C ARG A 69 24.31 -7.61 1.28
N TRP A 70 24.51 -8.90 1.51
CA TRP A 70 25.57 -9.42 2.36
C TRP A 70 26.77 -9.83 1.51
N VAL A 71 27.97 -9.47 1.96
CA VAL A 71 29.24 -9.90 1.37
C VAL A 71 30.21 -10.26 2.49
N PHE A 72 30.71 -11.49 2.43
CA PHE A 72 31.70 -12.06 3.32
C PHE A 72 33.04 -12.23 2.59
N THR A 73 34.13 -12.10 3.33
CA THR A 73 35.48 -12.43 2.85
C THR A 73 36.16 -13.40 3.80
N GLY A 74 36.95 -14.33 3.27
CA GLY A 74 37.67 -15.33 4.05
C GLY A 74 36.76 -16.21 4.91
N PRO A 75 35.84 -17.03 4.34
CA PRO A 75 35.66 -17.34 2.92
C PRO A 75 34.81 -16.33 2.15
N ALA A 76 34.90 -16.36 0.82
CA ALA A 76 34.07 -15.52 -0.04
C ALA A 76 32.67 -16.13 -0.18
N ASP A 77 31.67 -15.43 0.33
CA ASP A 77 30.25 -15.80 0.24
C ASP A 77 29.41 -14.51 0.15
N ALA A 78 28.26 -14.55 -0.51
CA ALA A 78 27.42 -13.38 -0.66
C ALA A 78 26.00 -13.73 -1.13
N TYR A 79 24.99 -13.17 -0.49
CA TYR A 79 23.60 -13.30 -0.94
C TYR A 79 22.83 -11.97 -0.83
N THR A 80 21.60 -11.97 -1.33
CA THR A 80 20.72 -10.80 -1.34
C THR A 80 19.40 -11.16 -0.69
N ASP A 81 18.83 -10.23 0.06
CA ASP A 81 17.49 -10.34 0.65
C ASP A 81 16.71 -9.02 0.45
N SER A 82 15.47 -8.98 0.87
CA SER A 82 14.65 -7.78 0.83
C SER A 82 13.60 -7.77 1.94
N PHE A 83 13.31 -6.59 2.44
CA PHE A 83 12.22 -6.38 3.38
C PHE A 83 11.44 -5.12 3.02
N ASP A 84 10.18 -5.10 3.40
CA ASP A 84 9.29 -3.96 3.18
C ASP A 84 9.09 -3.21 4.50
N VAL A 85 8.99 -1.88 4.41
CA VAL A 85 8.67 -1.00 5.54
C VAL A 85 7.34 -0.32 5.26
N ARG A 86 6.36 -0.50 6.16
CA ARG A 86 5.06 0.15 6.09
C ARG A 86 5.20 1.66 6.32
N PRO A 87 4.39 2.50 5.65
CA PRO A 87 4.30 3.92 5.96
C PRO A 87 3.80 4.14 7.40
N LEU A 88 4.11 5.31 7.96
CA LEU A 88 3.74 5.69 9.33
C LEU A 88 2.22 5.58 9.58
N ALA A 89 1.42 5.95 8.59
CA ALA A 89 -0.03 5.84 8.60
C ALA A 89 -0.48 5.19 7.28
N PRO A 90 -0.56 3.85 7.22
CA PRO A 90 -1.08 3.17 6.04
C PRO A 90 -2.54 3.58 5.79
N PRO A 91 -2.91 3.93 4.54
CA PRO A 91 -4.28 4.28 4.24
C PRO A 91 -5.13 3.00 4.27
N THR A 92 -5.85 2.77 5.37
CA THR A 92 -6.75 1.62 5.52
C THR A 92 -8.18 2.05 5.83
N ILE A 93 -9.15 1.34 5.22
CA ILE A 93 -10.59 1.56 5.48
C ILE A 93 -10.97 1.09 6.89
N LEU A 94 -10.31 0.04 7.39
CA LEU A 94 -10.51 -0.50 8.73
C LEU A 94 -9.25 -0.34 9.56
N SER A 95 -9.43 0.04 10.83
CA SER A 95 -8.37 -0.07 11.82
C SER A 95 -8.13 -1.54 12.19
N LEU A 96 -6.92 -1.86 12.67
CA LEU A 96 -6.61 -3.17 13.22
C LEU A 96 -7.58 -3.54 14.37
N ALA A 97 -7.89 -2.58 15.24
CA ALA A 97 -8.83 -2.81 16.34
C ALA A 97 -10.24 -3.16 15.83
N ASP A 98 -10.73 -2.48 14.80
CA ASP A 98 -12.04 -2.77 14.21
C ASP A 98 -12.07 -4.13 13.52
N ALA A 99 -11.01 -4.49 12.81
CA ALA A 99 -10.86 -5.81 12.21
C ALA A 99 -10.88 -6.91 13.29
N LYS A 100 -10.12 -6.74 14.37
CA LYS A 100 -10.09 -7.69 15.50
C LYS A 100 -11.44 -7.81 16.19
N ARG A 101 -12.13 -6.69 16.46
CA ARG A 101 -13.49 -6.69 17.01
C ARG A 101 -14.45 -7.47 16.11
N HIS A 102 -14.39 -7.23 14.79
CA HIS A 102 -15.25 -7.92 13.83
C HIS A 102 -14.99 -9.44 13.78
N LEU A 103 -13.71 -9.84 13.83
CA LEU A 103 -13.28 -11.23 13.88
C LEU A 103 -13.47 -11.89 15.25
N LYS A 104 -13.96 -11.15 16.25
CA LYS A 104 -14.10 -11.59 17.65
C LYS A 104 -12.76 -12.05 18.27
N LEU A 105 -11.66 -11.41 17.89
CA LEU A 105 -10.33 -11.67 18.42
C LEU A 105 -10.04 -10.77 19.63
N PRO A 106 -9.34 -11.26 20.67
CA PRO A 106 -8.91 -10.44 21.80
C PRO A 106 -7.99 -9.29 21.36
N LEU A 107 -8.26 -8.07 21.81
CA LEU A 107 -7.47 -6.90 21.43
C LEU A 107 -6.02 -6.94 21.94
N GLY A 108 -5.78 -7.54 23.11
CA GLY A 108 -4.45 -7.63 23.72
C GLY A 108 -3.55 -8.74 23.16
N ARG A 109 -4.04 -9.57 22.23
CA ARG A 109 -3.26 -10.67 21.62
C ARG A 109 -2.70 -10.21 20.27
N SER A 110 -1.39 -10.26 20.07
CA SER A 110 -0.73 -9.64 18.90
C SER A 110 -0.12 -10.61 17.88
N ASP A 111 -0.18 -11.93 18.11
CA ASP A 111 0.41 -12.97 17.25
C ASP A 111 -0.13 -13.00 15.82
N ARG A 112 -1.28 -12.36 15.56
CA ARG A 112 -1.93 -12.27 14.24
C ARG A 112 -2.08 -10.84 13.73
N ASP A 113 -1.56 -9.86 14.46
CA ASP A 113 -1.79 -8.45 14.12
C ASP A 113 -1.17 -8.09 12.77
N ASP A 114 0.02 -8.60 12.44
CA ASP A 114 0.67 -8.35 11.15
C ASP A 114 -0.06 -8.96 9.96
N GLU A 115 -0.61 -10.16 10.13
CA GLU A 115 -1.42 -10.85 9.13
C GLU A 115 -2.72 -10.06 8.86
N ILE A 116 -3.42 -9.66 9.93
CA ILE A 116 -4.66 -8.88 9.84
C ILE A 116 -4.39 -7.52 9.20
N ARG A 117 -3.30 -6.84 9.59
CA ARG A 117 -2.89 -5.57 8.96
C ARG A 117 -2.65 -5.73 7.46
N GLY A 118 -1.95 -6.79 7.05
CA GLY A 118 -1.76 -7.12 5.63
C GLY A 118 -3.07 -7.26 4.86
N TRP A 119 -4.09 -7.91 5.45
CA TRP A 119 -5.40 -7.98 4.82
C TRP A 119 -6.13 -6.65 4.79
N THR A 120 -6.09 -5.85 5.85
CA THR A 120 -6.73 -4.53 5.84
C THR A 120 -6.16 -3.62 4.75
N GLU A 121 -4.85 -3.70 4.49
CA GLU A 121 -4.18 -2.99 3.40
C GLU A 121 -4.63 -3.52 2.03
N SER A 122 -4.65 -4.85 1.85
CA SER A 122 -5.07 -5.49 0.61
C SER A 122 -6.52 -5.20 0.25
N ILE A 123 -7.42 -5.30 1.23
CA ILE A 123 -8.86 -5.05 1.07
C ILE A 123 -9.12 -3.58 0.72
N THR A 124 -8.38 -2.66 1.34
CA THR A 124 -8.49 -1.24 1.02
C THR A 124 -8.21 -1.00 -0.46
N ARG A 125 -7.11 -1.56 -0.99
CA ARG A 125 -6.83 -1.47 -2.44
C ARG A 125 -7.91 -2.11 -3.30
N GLY A 126 -8.44 -3.26 -2.90
CA GLY A 126 -9.50 -3.93 -3.67
C GLY A 126 -10.78 -3.11 -3.75
N ILE A 127 -11.22 -2.55 -2.62
CA ILE A 127 -12.41 -1.70 -2.56
C ILE A 127 -12.21 -0.40 -3.34
N GLU A 128 -11.06 0.26 -3.18
CA GLU A 128 -10.77 1.50 -3.87
C GLU A 128 -10.63 1.32 -5.39
N GLY A 129 -10.20 0.15 -5.86
CA GLY A 129 -10.22 -0.19 -7.28
C GLY A 129 -11.63 -0.24 -7.87
N MET A 130 -12.66 -0.47 -7.05
CA MET A 130 -14.06 -0.52 -7.49
C MET A 130 -14.81 0.79 -7.25
N CYS A 131 -14.51 1.50 -6.16
CA CYS A 131 -15.29 2.67 -5.70
C CYS A 131 -14.56 4.00 -5.86
N GLY A 132 -13.32 3.97 -6.38
CA GLY A 132 -12.42 5.11 -6.36
C GLY A 132 -11.77 5.32 -4.99
N PRO A 133 -10.95 6.37 -4.84
CA PRO A 133 -10.38 6.79 -3.56
C PRO A 133 -11.40 6.80 -2.41
N VAL A 134 -11.13 6.01 -1.37
CA VAL A 134 -11.92 5.99 -0.13
C VAL A 134 -11.14 6.68 0.97
N VAL A 135 -9.88 6.31 1.16
CA VAL A 135 -9.01 6.95 2.15
C VAL A 135 -8.42 8.22 1.56
N VAL A 136 -8.52 9.31 2.32
CA VAL A 136 -8.01 10.63 1.90
C VAL A 136 -6.50 10.58 1.75
N ARG A 137 -6.01 10.99 0.57
CA ARG A 137 -4.59 11.08 0.25
C ARG A 137 -4.30 12.24 -0.68
N THR A 138 -3.08 12.75 -0.63
CA THR A 138 -2.57 13.65 -1.67
C THR A 138 -2.28 12.85 -2.94
N VAL A 139 -2.74 13.37 -4.06
CA VAL A 139 -2.59 12.81 -5.41
C VAL A 139 -1.89 13.85 -6.28
N GLU A 140 -0.95 13.38 -7.10
CA GLU A 140 -0.35 14.16 -8.16
C GLU A 140 -0.75 13.60 -9.51
N GLU A 141 -1.35 14.43 -10.37
CA GLU A 141 -1.74 14.06 -11.73
C GLU A 141 -1.16 15.02 -12.74
N ARG A 142 -0.87 14.52 -13.94
CA ARG A 142 -0.43 15.33 -15.08
C ARG A 142 -1.45 15.26 -16.19
N HIS A 143 -1.83 16.43 -16.68
CA HIS A 143 -2.81 16.59 -17.76
C HIS A 143 -2.25 17.49 -18.85
N ASP A 144 -2.23 16.99 -20.09
CA ASP A 144 -1.90 17.80 -21.25
C ASP A 144 -3.17 18.49 -21.75
N ALA A 145 -3.34 19.75 -21.37
CA ALA A 145 -4.45 20.57 -21.82
C ALA A 145 -3.98 21.48 -22.95
N ARG A 146 -4.16 21.10 -24.21
CA ARG A 146 -3.85 22.03 -25.32
C ARG A 146 -4.64 23.33 -25.21
N ARG A 147 -5.97 23.21 -25.13
CA ARG A 147 -6.92 24.28 -24.86
C ARG A 147 -8.23 23.68 -24.37
N ALA A 148 -8.35 23.47 -23.06
CA ALA A 148 -9.48 22.81 -22.45
C ALA A 148 -10.33 23.82 -21.65
N ARG A 149 -11.67 23.75 -21.77
CA ARG A 149 -12.57 24.51 -20.89
C ARG A 149 -12.68 23.88 -19.50
N SER A 150 -12.44 22.58 -19.41
CA SER A 150 -12.42 21.81 -18.17
C SER A 150 -11.45 20.66 -18.29
N ILE A 151 -10.83 20.27 -17.18
CA ILE A 151 -10.00 19.07 -17.07
C ILE A 151 -10.66 18.15 -16.04
N ALA A 152 -10.79 16.87 -16.36
CA ALA A 152 -11.31 15.87 -15.43
C ALA A 152 -10.15 15.17 -14.73
N LEU A 153 -10.09 15.28 -13.41
CA LEU A 153 -9.15 14.55 -12.58
C LEU A 153 -9.53 13.06 -12.54
N HIS A 154 -8.56 12.15 -12.51
CA HIS A 154 -8.84 10.71 -12.57
C HIS A 154 -9.28 10.15 -11.21
N HIS A 155 -8.78 10.72 -10.10
CA HIS A 155 -9.12 10.27 -8.77
C HIS A 155 -10.23 11.14 -8.14
N THR A 156 -11.46 10.59 -8.07
CA THR A 156 -12.63 11.22 -7.43
C THR A 156 -13.16 10.38 -6.26
N PRO A 157 -13.72 10.98 -5.19
CA PRO A 157 -13.99 12.41 -5.01
C PRO A 157 -12.71 13.23 -4.79
N ALA A 158 -12.63 14.40 -5.43
CA ALA A 158 -11.52 15.35 -5.29
C ALA A 158 -11.92 16.44 -4.28
N LEU A 159 -11.29 16.47 -3.11
CA LEU A 159 -11.74 17.31 -1.99
C LEU A 159 -11.24 18.75 -2.10
N GLU A 160 -9.97 18.92 -2.46
CA GLU A 160 -9.32 20.24 -2.44
C GLU A 160 -8.11 20.25 -3.37
N LEU A 161 -8.03 21.26 -4.24
CA LEU A 161 -6.83 21.54 -5.03
C LEU A 161 -5.77 22.19 -4.14
N THR A 162 -4.56 21.67 -4.19
CA THR A 162 -3.41 22.23 -3.46
C THR A 162 -2.54 23.10 -4.38
N SER A 163 -2.29 22.65 -5.62
CA SER A 163 -1.57 23.45 -6.60
C SER A 163 -1.84 23.02 -8.03
N VAL A 164 -1.74 23.97 -8.97
CA VAL A 164 -1.80 23.73 -10.41
C VAL A 164 -0.65 24.45 -11.08
N THR A 165 0.40 23.71 -11.44
CA THR A 165 1.63 24.29 -11.99
C THR A 165 1.89 23.78 -13.40
N SER A 166 2.57 24.57 -14.23
CA SER A 166 3.05 24.05 -15.52
C SER A 166 4.29 23.19 -15.31
N VAL A 167 4.33 22.04 -15.97
CA VAL A 167 5.52 21.17 -16.01
C VAL A 167 6.62 21.77 -16.88
N TRP A 168 6.27 22.59 -17.87
CA TRP A 168 7.24 23.22 -18.75
C TRP A 168 7.85 24.47 -18.12
N PRO A 169 9.18 24.67 -18.23
CA PRO A 169 9.82 25.91 -17.81
C PRO A 169 9.20 27.13 -18.52
N GLY A 170 8.74 28.12 -17.75
CA GLY A 170 8.09 29.33 -18.27
C GLY A 170 6.65 29.12 -18.74
N GLY A 171 6.06 27.93 -18.55
CA GLY A 171 4.66 27.68 -18.83
C GLY A 171 3.72 28.35 -17.83
N THR A 172 2.43 28.41 -18.18
CA THR A 172 1.40 29.06 -17.37
C THR A 172 0.89 28.12 -16.29
N GLY A 173 1.16 28.46 -15.02
CA GLY A 173 0.45 27.89 -13.87
C GLY A 173 -0.84 28.66 -13.58
N TYR A 174 -1.69 28.08 -12.74
CA TYR A 174 -2.97 28.68 -12.35
C TYR A 174 -3.06 28.73 -10.82
N ALA A 175 -3.46 29.89 -10.27
CA ALA A 175 -3.74 29.99 -8.85
C ALA A 175 -5.01 29.18 -8.55
N VAL A 176 -5.01 28.46 -7.43
CA VAL A 176 -6.15 27.61 -7.04
C VAL A 176 -7.40 28.46 -6.83
N ASP A 177 -7.27 29.67 -6.28
CA ASP A 177 -8.38 30.60 -6.04
C ASP A 177 -9.08 31.08 -7.33
N ASP A 178 -8.44 30.93 -8.49
CA ASP A 178 -9.02 31.25 -9.81
C ASP A 178 -9.74 30.06 -10.45
N LEU A 179 -9.75 28.90 -9.77
CA LEU A 179 -10.29 27.64 -10.26
C LEU A 179 -11.51 27.19 -9.46
N ASP A 180 -12.45 26.59 -10.17
CA ASP A 180 -13.59 25.88 -9.63
C ASP A 180 -13.32 24.37 -9.75
N LEU A 181 -13.37 23.67 -8.63
CA LEU A 181 -13.31 22.21 -8.56
C LEU A 181 -14.70 21.68 -8.22
N ASP A 182 -15.28 20.89 -9.11
CA ASP A 182 -16.42 20.05 -8.78
C ASP A 182 -15.91 18.77 -8.09
N PRO A 183 -16.17 18.60 -6.77
CA PRO A 183 -15.58 17.51 -6.00
C PRO A 183 -16.13 16.13 -6.38
N ASP A 184 -17.35 16.05 -6.90
CA ASP A 184 -18.01 14.79 -7.24
C ASP A 184 -17.55 14.27 -8.60
N THR A 185 -17.43 15.18 -9.58
CA THR A 185 -17.01 14.82 -10.94
C THR A 185 -15.50 14.95 -11.17
N GLY A 186 -14.78 15.63 -10.27
CA GLY A 186 -13.36 15.93 -10.43
C GLY A 186 -13.08 16.95 -11.55
N LEU A 187 -14.09 17.69 -12.00
CA LEU A 187 -13.92 18.67 -13.07
C LEU A 187 -13.34 19.97 -12.52
N VAL A 188 -12.19 20.36 -13.07
CA VAL A 188 -11.56 21.64 -12.80
C VAL A 188 -11.82 22.60 -13.94
N ARG A 189 -12.30 23.81 -13.61
CA ARG A 189 -12.61 24.89 -14.55
C ARG A 189 -12.03 26.19 -14.04
N ARG A 190 -11.84 27.16 -14.93
CA ARG A 190 -11.51 28.53 -14.50
C ARG A 190 -12.78 29.29 -14.18
N LEU A 191 -12.78 30.05 -13.09
CA LEU A 191 -13.90 30.87 -12.65
C LEU A 191 -14.22 32.00 -13.65
N ASP A 192 -13.21 32.50 -14.36
CA ASP A 192 -13.35 33.53 -15.39
C ASP A 192 -13.93 33.01 -16.73
N GLY A 193 -14.26 31.71 -16.82
CA GLY A 193 -14.75 31.07 -18.04
C GLY A 193 -13.69 30.87 -19.13
N GLY A 194 -12.42 31.14 -18.82
CA GLY A 194 -11.28 30.94 -19.71
C GLY A 194 -10.95 29.48 -19.97
N THR A 195 -9.88 29.24 -20.74
CA THR A 195 -9.37 27.89 -20.99
C THR A 195 -8.07 27.63 -20.21
N LEU A 196 -7.91 26.39 -19.78
CA LEU A 196 -6.66 25.81 -19.27
C LEU A 196 -5.80 25.38 -20.45
N THR A 197 -4.50 25.70 -20.40
CA THR A 197 -3.54 25.48 -21.49
C THR A 197 -2.19 25.03 -20.96
N GLY A 198 -1.53 24.11 -21.67
CA GLY A 198 -0.22 23.56 -21.36
C GLY A 198 -0.26 22.19 -20.68
N LEU A 199 0.93 21.64 -20.43
CA LEU A 199 1.11 20.46 -19.60
C LEU A 199 1.10 20.88 -18.13
N LEU A 200 0.04 20.50 -17.42
CA LEU A 200 -0.23 20.92 -16.06
C LEU A 200 -0.03 19.75 -15.08
N GLN A 201 0.59 20.05 -13.95
CA GLN A 201 0.66 19.16 -12.79
C GLN A 201 -0.31 19.66 -11.73
N PHE A 202 -1.29 18.82 -11.42
CA PHE A 202 -2.28 19.03 -10.38
C PHE A 202 -1.82 18.29 -9.12
N VAL A 203 -1.80 18.98 -8.00
CA VAL A 203 -1.64 18.39 -6.67
C VAL A 203 -2.92 18.67 -5.90
N TYR A 204 -3.57 17.64 -5.38
CA TYR A 204 -4.86 17.78 -4.72
C TYR A 204 -5.11 16.61 -3.75
N THR A 205 -6.05 16.76 -2.83
CA THR A 205 -6.46 15.67 -1.95
C THR A 205 -7.68 14.95 -2.52
N ALA A 206 -7.61 13.62 -2.65
CA ALA A 206 -8.72 12.78 -3.10
C ALA A 206 -9.08 11.74 -2.05
N GLY A 207 -10.38 11.43 -1.94
CA GLY A 207 -10.90 10.44 -0.99
C GLY A 207 -12.23 10.88 -0.39
N ARG A 208 -12.66 10.17 0.65
CA ARG A 208 -13.93 10.42 1.33
C ARG A 208 -13.65 10.90 2.75
N PRO A 209 -14.07 12.12 3.14
CA PRO A 209 -13.84 12.61 4.51
C PRO A 209 -14.58 11.75 5.54
N ILE A 210 -15.71 11.17 5.12
CA ILE A 210 -16.47 10.20 5.90
C ILE A 210 -16.63 8.95 5.04
N VAL A 211 -16.05 7.84 5.48
CA VAL A 211 -16.26 6.54 4.83
C VAL A 211 -17.67 6.06 5.17
N SER A 212 -18.47 5.83 4.13
CA SER A 212 -19.86 5.39 4.29
C SER A 212 -19.96 4.00 4.94
N ALA A 213 -21.07 3.77 5.65
CA ALA A 213 -21.27 2.55 6.43
C ALA A 213 -21.31 1.28 5.57
N ASN A 214 -21.79 1.37 4.32
CA ASN A 214 -21.80 0.27 3.36
C ASN A 214 -20.38 -0.15 2.96
N ILE A 215 -19.47 0.80 2.72
CA ILE A 215 -18.06 0.52 2.40
C ILE A 215 -17.36 -0.15 3.58
N THR A 216 -17.54 0.36 4.80
CA THR A 216 -16.95 -0.26 6.00
C THR A 216 -17.55 -1.65 6.29
N ALA A 217 -18.85 -1.86 6.04
CA ALA A 217 -19.48 -3.17 6.14
C ALA A 217 -18.92 -4.16 5.11
N ALA A 218 -18.74 -3.75 3.85
CA ALA A 218 -18.11 -4.56 2.81
C ALA A 218 -16.67 -4.95 3.20
N ALA A 219 -15.88 -4.01 3.70
CA ALA A 219 -14.52 -4.29 4.18
C ALA A 219 -14.49 -5.36 5.29
N ARG A 220 -15.42 -5.28 6.26
CA ARG A 220 -15.54 -6.27 7.34
C ARG A 220 -15.89 -7.65 6.82
N ILE A 221 -16.82 -7.72 5.86
CA ILE A 221 -17.21 -8.96 5.20
C ILE A 221 -16.01 -9.63 4.50
N ILE A 222 -15.20 -8.85 3.78
CA ILE A 222 -14.05 -9.37 3.05
C ILE A 222 -12.98 -9.86 4.03
N VAL A 223 -12.68 -9.10 5.09
CA VAL A 223 -11.76 -9.53 6.16
C VAL A 223 -12.22 -10.86 6.76
N GLN A 224 -13.51 -11.01 7.06
CA GLN A 224 -14.07 -12.25 7.60
C GLN A 224 -13.91 -13.42 6.62
N HIS A 225 -14.07 -13.19 5.33
CA HIS A 225 -13.89 -14.21 4.30
C HIS A 225 -12.43 -14.70 4.26
N LEU A 226 -11.47 -13.77 4.19
CA LEU A 226 -10.03 -14.10 4.19
C LEU A 226 -9.59 -14.82 5.48
N TRP A 227 -10.13 -14.45 6.64
CA TRP A 227 -9.83 -15.15 7.89
C TRP A 227 -10.32 -16.60 7.88
N ARG A 228 -11.47 -16.89 7.25
CA ARG A 228 -12.02 -18.25 7.21
C ARG A 228 -11.23 -19.18 6.29
N THR A 229 -10.65 -18.66 5.21
CA THR A 229 -9.84 -19.47 4.28
C THR A 229 -8.52 -19.94 4.89
N THR A 230 -8.02 -19.26 5.93
CA THR A 230 -6.82 -19.69 6.66
C THR A 230 -7.11 -20.67 7.79
N GLN A 231 -8.38 -20.85 8.19
CA GLN A 231 -8.75 -21.91 9.11
C GLN A 231 -8.85 -23.24 8.35
N ALA A 232 -8.28 -24.31 8.91
CA ALA A 232 -8.41 -25.67 8.34
C ALA A 232 -9.88 -25.98 7.99
N PRO A 233 -10.17 -26.79 6.96
CA PRO A 233 -11.53 -27.05 6.51
C PRO A 233 -12.39 -27.57 7.67
N GLY A 234 -13.08 -26.65 8.32
CA GLY A 234 -14.11 -26.94 9.29
C GLY A 234 -15.21 -27.69 8.56
N ARG A 235 -15.76 -28.71 9.23
CA ARG A 235 -16.88 -29.54 8.79
C ARG A 235 -17.80 -28.77 7.82
N PRO A 236 -18.05 -29.27 6.59
CA PRO A 236 -18.89 -28.56 5.63
C PRO A 236 -20.23 -28.27 6.30
N GLN A 237 -20.55 -26.99 6.42
CA GLN A 237 -21.84 -26.54 6.90
C GLN A 237 -22.87 -26.95 5.83
N LEU A 238 -23.66 -27.98 6.12
CA LEU A 238 -24.75 -28.43 5.27
C LEU A 238 -25.77 -27.29 5.14
N GLY A 239 -25.84 -26.69 3.95
CA GLY A 239 -26.75 -25.62 3.59
C GLY A 239 -26.02 -24.60 2.71
N THR A 240 -26.54 -24.36 1.51
CA THR A 240 -26.09 -23.34 0.54
C THR A 240 -25.59 -22.09 1.25
N GLY A 241 -24.28 -21.92 1.32
CA GLY A 241 -23.68 -20.83 2.05
C GLY A 241 -23.91 -19.53 1.29
N ASP A 242 -24.35 -18.48 1.99
CA ASP A 242 -24.43 -17.09 1.50
C ASP A 242 -23.05 -16.47 1.11
N PHE A 243 -22.02 -17.31 1.05
CA PHE A 243 -20.64 -17.02 0.70
C PHE A 243 -20.17 -17.85 -0.51
N ASP A 244 -21.07 -18.59 -1.15
CA ASP A 244 -20.76 -19.38 -2.33
C ASP A 244 -20.40 -18.43 -3.49
N VAL A 245 -19.17 -18.56 -4.00
CA VAL A 245 -18.64 -17.70 -5.06
C VAL A 245 -19.13 -18.29 -6.38
N THR A 246 -20.23 -17.76 -6.91
CA THR A 246 -20.84 -18.33 -8.12
C THR A 246 -20.11 -17.92 -9.40
N GLU A 247 -19.38 -16.79 -9.44
CA GLU A 247 -18.67 -16.34 -10.65
C GLU A 247 -17.34 -15.61 -10.34
N PRO A 248 -16.22 -16.00 -10.97
CA PRO A 248 -14.96 -15.27 -10.86
C PRO A 248 -14.98 -13.98 -11.69
N ILE A 249 -14.63 -12.85 -11.07
CA ILE A 249 -14.43 -11.57 -11.75
C ILE A 249 -13.05 -11.54 -12.42
N ALA A 250 -13.00 -11.13 -13.68
CA ALA A 250 -11.76 -10.87 -14.40
C ALA A 250 -10.94 -9.78 -13.67
N GLY A 251 -9.75 -10.14 -13.17
CA GLY A 251 -8.82 -9.24 -12.49
C GLY A 251 -8.78 -9.33 -10.97
N PHE A 252 -9.79 -9.90 -10.30
CA PHE A 252 -9.84 -10.00 -8.82
C PHE A 252 -10.02 -11.43 -8.27
N GLY A 253 -10.37 -12.42 -9.10
CA GLY A 253 -10.47 -13.83 -8.70
C GLY A 253 -11.47 -14.08 -7.55
N TYR A 254 -11.27 -15.17 -6.81
CA TYR A 254 -12.11 -15.65 -5.70
C TYR A 254 -12.02 -14.83 -4.39
N ALA A 255 -11.46 -13.60 -4.42
CA ALA A 255 -11.07 -12.89 -3.19
C ALA A 255 -12.18 -12.03 -2.56
N ILE A 256 -13.22 -11.65 -3.31
CA ILE A 256 -14.26 -10.71 -2.86
C ILE A 256 -15.65 -11.38 -2.93
N PRO A 257 -16.35 -11.58 -1.81
CA PRO A 257 -17.70 -12.17 -1.81
C PRO A 257 -18.77 -11.28 -2.49
N ASN A 258 -19.74 -11.90 -3.18
CA ASN A 258 -20.82 -11.20 -3.88
C ASN A 258 -21.61 -10.22 -2.99
N ARG A 259 -21.88 -10.58 -1.73
CA ARG A 259 -22.56 -9.69 -0.77
C ARG A 259 -21.79 -8.40 -0.49
N ALA A 260 -20.44 -8.45 -0.53
CA ALA A 260 -19.63 -7.25 -0.39
C ALA A 260 -19.77 -6.37 -1.64
N LEU A 261 -19.85 -6.97 -2.83
CA LEU A 261 -20.06 -6.23 -4.08
C LEU A 261 -21.39 -5.50 -4.09
N GLN A 262 -22.48 -6.15 -3.68
CA GLN A 262 -23.81 -5.51 -3.61
C GLN A 262 -23.82 -4.29 -2.67
N LEU A 263 -23.05 -4.32 -1.59
CA LEU A 263 -22.90 -3.16 -0.69
C LEU A 263 -22.10 -2.01 -1.33
N LEU A 264 -21.21 -2.32 -2.28
CA LEU A 264 -20.37 -1.34 -2.98
C LEU A 264 -21.04 -0.78 -4.24
N GLU A 265 -22.11 -1.40 -4.75
CA GLU A 265 -22.82 -0.96 -5.96
C GLU A 265 -23.18 0.53 -5.99
N PRO A 266 -23.71 1.15 -4.91
CA PRO A 266 -24.05 2.57 -4.92
C PRO A 266 -22.85 3.51 -5.11
N ASP A 267 -21.66 3.06 -4.74
CA ASP A 267 -20.41 3.82 -4.76
C ASP A 267 -19.46 3.37 -5.89
N ARG A 268 -19.91 2.42 -6.73
CA ARG A 268 -19.09 1.83 -7.77
C ARG A 268 -18.79 2.86 -8.86
N LEU A 269 -17.52 2.93 -9.27
CA LEU A 269 -17.12 3.77 -10.38
C LEU A 269 -17.90 3.38 -11.64
N PRO A 270 -18.31 4.35 -12.47
CA PRO A 270 -18.89 4.06 -13.76
C PRO A 270 -17.90 3.21 -14.58
N PRO A 271 -18.39 2.36 -15.50
CA PRO A 271 -17.51 1.56 -16.36
C PRO A 271 -16.51 2.48 -17.05
N GLY A 272 -15.23 2.29 -16.73
CA GLY A 272 -14.16 3.11 -17.27
C GLY A 272 -14.15 2.97 -18.79
N VAL A 273 -14.38 4.08 -19.49
CA VAL A 273 -14.02 4.19 -20.91
C VAL A 273 -12.51 4.43 -20.91
N GLY A 274 -11.76 3.34 -20.79
CA GLY A 274 -10.31 3.34 -21.04
C GLY A 274 -10.03 3.53 -22.52
#